data_AF-A0A968NL65-F1
#
_entry.id   AF-A0A968NL65-F1
#
_cell.length_a   1.000
_cell.length_b   1.000
_cell.length_c   1.000
_cell.angle_alpha   90.00
_cell.angle_beta   90.00
_cell.angle_gamma   90.00
#
_symmetry.space_group_name_H-M   'P 1'
#
loop_
_entity.id
_entity.type
_entity.pdbx_description
1 polymer ?
#
loop_
_entity_poly.entity_id
_entity_poly.type
_entity_poly.pdbx_seq_one_letter_code
_entity_poly.pdbx_strand_id
1 'polypeptide(L)'
;MNLALMEVVKQVKVIVPDLALSVKEAREKDGRSAQVLATLAGISTAYWYQIEKNERQVISEDVLRGIERALGVNFGVSFDD
;
A
#
# COMPACT_ATOMS: atom_id res chain seq x y z
N MET A 1 44.35 4.52 -3.49
CA MET A 1 43.55 5.13 -2.40
C MET A 1 42.12 4.62 -2.58
N ASN A 2 41.59 3.83 -1.65
CA ASN A 2 40.24 3.29 -1.75
C ASN A 2 39.25 4.35 -1.23
N LEU A 3 38.41 4.92 -2.10
CA LEU A 3 37.35 5.84 -1.70
C LEU A 3 36.07 5.05 -1.52
N ALA A 4 35.75 4.71 -0.26
CA ALA A 4 34.42 4.25 0.09
C ALA A 4 33.50 5.48 0.18
N LEU A 5 32.44 5.47 -0.64
CA LEU A 5 31.40 6.50 -0.69
C LEU A 5 30.06 5.89 -0.26
N MET A 6 29.23 6.71 0.40
CA MET A 6 28.00 6.37 1.12
C MET A 6 27.20 7.67 1.35
N GLU A 7 25.97 7.70 1.85
CA GLU A 7 24.73 7.12 1.33
C GLU A 7 23.77 8.32 1.21
N VAL A 8 22.91 8.36 0.20
CA VAL A 8 21.91 9.43 0.05
C VAL A 8 20.53 8.81 0.15
N VAL A 9 19.69 9.35 1.05
CA VAL A 9 18.32 8.88 1.28
C VAL A 9 17.37 10.07 1.34
N LYS A 10 16.32 10.06 0.51
CA LYS A 10 15.12 10.89 0.71
C LYS A 10 13.96 9.94 1.02
N GLN A 11 13.31 10.12 2.17
CA GLN A 11 12.06 9.44 2.51
C GLN A 11 10.96 10.49 2.64
N VAL A 12 9.93 10.37 1.80
CA VAL A 12 8.69 11.13 1.96
C VAL A 12 7.66 10.20 2.61
N LYS A 13 7.00 10.69 3.65
CA LYS A 13 5.91 9.99 4.33
C LYS A 13 4.73 10.92 4.35
N VAL A 14 3.59 10.42 3.88
CA VAL A 14 2.32 11.12 3.93
C VAL A 14 1.37 10.37 4.84
N ILE A 15 0.63 11.12 5.65
CA ILE A 15 -0.40 10.56 6.52
C ILE A 15 -1.69 10.55 5.71
N VAL A 16 -2.24 9.36 5.50
CA VAL A 16 -3.51 9.16 4.80
C VAL A 16 -4.54 8.71 5.83
N PRO A 17 -5.46 9.59 6.26
CA PRO A 17 -6.52 9.22 7.18
C PRO A 17 -7.37 8.09 6.61
N ASP A 18 -7.77 7.15 7.47
CA ASP A 18 -8.74 6.09 7.14
C ASP A 18 -8.38 5.20 5.93
N LEU A 19 -7.10 5.11 5.56
CA LEU A 19 -6.66 4.30 4.42
C LEU A 19 -7.02 2.81 4.60
N ALA A 20 -6.82 2.25 5.80
CA ALA A 20 -7.18 0.87 6.12
C ALA A 20 -8.68 0.59 5.90
N LEU A 21 -9.54 1.53 6.33
CA LEU A 21 -10.98 1.44 6.14
C LEU A 21 -11.34 1.57 4.66
N SER A 22 -10.74 2.53 3.95
CA SER A 22 -10.97 2.76 2.52
C SER A 22 -10.62 1.53 1.67
N VAL A 23 -9.51 0.86 1.97
CA VAL A 23 -9.11 -0.40 1.31
C VAL A 23 -10.13 -1.50 1.55
N LYS A 24 -10.60 -1.64 2.79
CA LYS A 24 -11.60 -2.64 3.17
C LYS A 24 -12.94 -2.41 2.45
N GLU A 25 -13.44 -1.18 2.47
CA GLU A 25 -14.70 -0.83 1.80
C GLU A 25 -14.62 -1.03 0.28
N ALA A 26 -13.49 -0.68 -0.34
CA ALA A 26 -13.28 -0.93 -1.76
C ALA A 26 -13.27 -2.43 -2.08
N ARG A 27 -12.61 -3.26 -1.26
CA ARG A 27 -12.67 -4.73 -1.41
C ARG A 27 -14.09 -5.26 -1.29
N GLU A 28 -14.84 -4.81 -0.29
CA GLU A 28 -16.20 -5.30 -0.04
C GLU A 28 -17.15 -4.97 -1.20
N LYS A 29 -16.92 -3.85 -1.91
CA LYS A 29 -17.67 -3.48 -3.12
C LYS A 29 -17.23 -4.23 -4.38
N ASP A 30 -15.98 -4.68 -4.44
CA ASP A 30 -15.39 -5.32 -5.62
C ASP A 30 -15.98 -6.73 -5.90
N GLY A 31 -16.31 -7.47 -4.84
CA GLY A 31 -16.90 -8.81 -4.93
C GLY A 31 -15.91 -9.96 -5.14
N ARG A 32 -14.63 -9.70 -5.47
CA ARG A 32 -13.58 -10.72 -5.44
C ARG A 32 -13.09 -10.96 -4.01
N SER A 33 -12.53 -12.15 -3.77
CA SER A 33 -11.97 -12.48 -2.45
C SER A 33 -10.70 -11.68 -2.16
N ALA A 34 -10.40 -11.47 -0.87
CA ALA A 34 -9.16 -10.82 -0.44
C ALA A 34 -7.91 -11.54 -0.98
N GLN A 35 -7.97 -12.87 -1.14
CA GLN A 35 -6.86 -13.65 -1.69
C GLN A 35 -6.57 -13.31 -3.16
N VAL A 36 -7.63 -13.19 -3.97
CA VAL A 36 -7.48 -12.82 -5.39
C VAL A 36 -6.90 -11.41 -5.50
N LEU A 37 -7.45 -10.47 -4.73
CA LEU A 37 -7.01 -9.07 -4.77
C LEU A 37 -5.58 -8.90 -4.23
N ALA A 38 -5.22 -9.60 -3.14
CA ALA A 38 -3.86 -9.60 -2.63
C ALA A 38 -2.86 -10.12 -3.66
N THR A 39 -3.21 -11.21 -4.36
CA THR A 39 -2.38 -11.77 -5.42
C THR A 39 -2.18 -10.77 -6.56
N LEU A 40 -3.25 -10.09 -6.99
CA LEU A 40 -3.18 -9.04 -8.02
C LEU A 40 -2.39 -7.81 -7.57
N ALA A 41 -2.44 -7.48 -6.28
CA ALA A 41 -1.66 -6.40 -5.67
C ALA A 41 -0.19 -6.77 -5.43
N GLY A 42 0.21 -8.03 -5.66
CA GLY A 42 1.57 -8.51 -5.44
C GLY A 42 1.93 -8.70 -3.96
N ILE A 43 0.95 -8.92 -3.08
CA ILE A 43 1.15 -9.14 -1.65
C ILE A 43 0.48 -10.43 -1.16
N SER A 44 0.87 -10.90 0.02
CA SER A 44 0.21 -12.05 0.64
C SER A 44 -1.19 -11.67 1.16
N THR A 45 -2.12 -12.62 1.16
CA THR A 45 -3.46 -12.44 1.75
C THR A 45 -3.39 -12.04 3.23
N ALA A 46 -2.41 -12.58 3.96
CA ALA A 46 -2.18 -12.19 5.36
C ALA A 46 -1.78 -10.71 5.47
N TYR A 47 -0.89 -10.23 4.59
CA TYR A 47 -0.49 -8.83 4.59
C TYR A 47 -1.66 -7.90 4.23
N TRP A 48 -2.51 -8.30 3.28
CA TRP A 48 -3.75 -7.59 2.97
C TRP A 48 -4.65 -7.43 4.21
N TYR A 49 -4.92 -8.52 4.94
CA TYR A 49 -5.75 -8.43 6.15
C TYR A 49 -5.11 -7.61 7.26
N GLN A 50 -3.79 -7.60 7.39
CA GLN A 50 -3.10 -6.72 8.34
C GLN A 50 -3.32 -5.24 8.00
N ILE A 51 -3.35 -4.89 6.70
CA ILE A 51 -3.67 -3.53 6.25
C ILE A 51 -5.11 -3.18 6.63
N GLU A 52 -6.10 -4.02 6.29
CA GLU A 52 -7.52 -3.76 6.61
C GLU A 52 -7.83 -3.67 8.10
N LYS A 53 -7.08 -4.39 8.94
CA LYS A 53 -7.20 -4.35 10.41
C LYS A 53 -6.41 -3.21 11.04
N ASN A 54 -5.76 -2.36 10.24
CA ASN A 54 -4.88 -1.30 10.71
C ASN A 54 -3.71 -1.81 11.58
N GLU A 55 -3.28 -3.05 11.38
CA GLU A 55 -2.11 -3.65 12.03
C GLU A 55 -0.79 -3.18 11.36
N ARG A 56 -0.90 -2.38 10.29
CA ARG A 56 0.22 -1.77 9.55
C ARG A 56 0.14 -0.26 9.62
N GLN A 57 1.10 0.33 10.32
CA GLN A 57 1.22 1.79 10.45
C GLN A 57 1.86 2.45 9.21
N VAL A 58 2.60 1.67 8.40
CA VAL A 58 3.26 2.14 7.17
C VAL A 58 3.15 1.04 6.12
N ILE A 59 2.82 1.44 4.89
CA ILE A 59 2.98 0.64 3.67
C ILE A 59 3.84 1.43 2.68
N SER A 60 4.55 0.74 1.78
CA SER A 60 5.28 1.42 0.71
C SER A 60 4.31 1.97 -0.35
N GLU A 61 4.77 2.94 -1.14
CA GLU A 61 4.03 3.39 -2.31
C GLU A 61 3.71 2.21 -3.25
N ASP A 62 4.65 1.31 -3.51
CA ASP A 62 4.41 0.14 -4.36
C ASP A 62 3.25 -0.73 -3.89
N VAL A 63 3.13 -0.94 -2.57
CA VAL A 63 2.02 -1.69 -1.99
C VAL A 63 0.70 -0.93 -2.19
N LEU A 64 0.69 0.38 -1.93
CA LEU A 64 -0.48 1.22 -2.17
C LEU A 64 -0.92 1.17 -3.63
N ARG A 65 0.01 1.38 -4.58
CA ARG A 65 -0.28 1.34 -6.02
C ARG A 65 -0.70 -0.06 -6.48
N GLY A 66 -0.15 -1.11 -5.87
CA GLY A 66 -0.58 -2.49 -6.10
C GLY A 66 -2.04 -2.71 -5.71
N ILE A 67 -2.44 -2.23 -4.53
CA ILE A 67 -3.81 -2.31 -4.05
C ILE A 67 -4.76 -1.49 -4.94
N GLU A 68 -4.39 -0.26 -5.31
CA GLU A 68 -5.15 0.60 -6.23
C GLU A 68 -5.42 -0.09 -7.58
N ARG A 69 -4.38 -0.66 -8.20
CA ARG A 69 -4.52 -1.41 -9.46
C ARG A 69 -5.38 -2.66 -9.29
N ALA A 70 -5.22 -3.40 -8.20
CA ALA A 70 -5.99 -4.61 -7.94
C ALA A 70 -7.48 -4.30 -7.80
N LEU A 71 -7.82 -3.22 -7.10
CA LEU A 71 -9.20 -2.76 -6.85
C LEU A 71 -9.78 -1.89 -7.98
N GLY A 72 -8.95 -1.40 -8.89
CA GLY A 72 -9.39 -0.46 -9.93
C GLY A 72 -9.81 0.90 -9.37
N VAL A 73 -9.19 1.36 -8.28
CA VAL A 73 -9.51 2.62 -7.59
C VAL A 73 -8.28 3.52 -7.46
N ASN A 74 -8.48 4.76 -7.06
CA ASN A 74 -7.42 5.71 -6.69
C ASN A 74 -7.76 6.31 -5.32
N PHE A 75 -6.87 6.16 -4.33
CA PHE A 75 -7.05 6.68 -2.98
C PHE A 75 -6.60 8.14 -2.83
N GLY A 76 -6.14 8.78 -3.91
CA GLY A 76 -5.81 10.21 -3.95
C GLY A 76 -4.51 10.57 -3.22
N VAL A 77 -3.62 9.60 -3.00
CA VAL A 77 -2.36 9.82 -2.27
C VAL A 77 -1.31 10.39 -3.21
N SER A 78 -0.83 11.60 -2.90
CA SER A 78 0.33 12.23 -3.53
C SER A 78 1.54 12.16 -2.59
N PHE A 79 2.71 11.88 -3.13
CA PHE A 79 4.01 11.96 -2.44
C PHE A 79 4.85 13.15 -2.94
N ASP A 80 4.30 13.91 -3.88
CA ASP A 80 4.90 15.12 -4.41
C ASP A 80 4.54 16.28 -3.47
N ASP A 81 5.51 16.65 -2.63
CA ASP A 81 5.67 18.00 -2.07
C ASP A 81 6.85 18.68 -2.78
#